data_AF-A0A8S1QTD0-F1
#
_entry.id   AF-A0A8S1QTD0-F1
#
_cell.length_a   1.000
_cell.length_b   1.000
_cell.length_c   1.000
_cell.angle_alpha   90.00
_cell.angle_beta   90.00
_cell.angle_gamma   90.00
#
_symmetry.space_group_name_H-M   'P 1'
#
loop_
_entity.id
_entity.type
_entity.pdbx_description
1 polymer ?
#
loop_
_entity_poly.entity_id
_entity_poly.type
_entity_poly.pdbx_seq_one_letter_code
_entity_poly.pdbx_strand_id
1 'polypeptide(L)'
;MFLINQEKQFVWEEGTQMLRAIYWDISVKPSEQKTTTLQITFTNNQEIQYSRDGSILRVDLIEDISRKPEILTNLDQIQNLKWWGQYGKLNQKVGKWTATWNGATMKNVGGYYSNTGNKQGQWITLIENYWSQALRKEKQIYESNQPQSIITILFPDQFVVQIEMQ
;
A
#
# COMPACT_ATOMS: atom_id res chain seq x y z
N MET A 1 21.47 32.25 -10.17
CA MET A 1 22.10 30.93 -10.01
C MET A 1 21.15 30.09 -9.17
N PHE A 2 20.35 29.23 -9.82
CA PHE A 2 19.37 28.41 -9.10
C PHE A 2 20.06 27.14 -8.61
N LEU A 3 20.12 26.97 -7.30
CA LEU A 3 20.50 25.71 -6.67
C LEU A 3 19.34 24.74 -6.87
N ILE A 4 19.47 23.85 -7.84
CA ILE A 4 18.55 22.71 -7.99
C ILE A 4 18.84 21.81 -6.78
N ASN A 5 17.86 21.73 -5.87
CA ASN A 5 17.86 20.81 -4.76
C ASN A 5 17.84 19.40 -5.36
N GLN A 6 19.00 18.73 -5.43
CA GLN A 6 19.05 17.35 -5.91
C GLN A 6 18.40 16.48 -4.85
N GLU A 7 17.13 16.14 -5.05
CA GLU A 7 16.46 15.11 -4.25
C GLU A 7 17.31 13.84 -4.32
N LYS A 8 17.73 13.37 -3.15
CA LYS A 8 18.59 12.20 -3.03
C LYS A 8 17.84 11.00 -3.60
N GLN A 9 18.28 10.53 -4.76
CA GLN A 9 17.70 9.38 -5.43
C GLN A 9 17.76 8.16 -4.48
N PHE A 10 16.69 7.39 -4.42
CA PHE A 10 16.66 6.17 -3.63
C PHE A 10 17.67 5.17 -4.24
N VAL A 11 18.47 4.55 -3.37
CA VAL A 11 19.43 3.51 -3.75
C VAL A 11 18.99 2.23 -3.06
N TRP A 12 18.82 1.17 -3.85
CA TRP A 12 18.51 -0.14 -3.31
C TRP A 12 19.74 -0.70 -2.59
N GLU A 13 19.57 -1.03 -1.31
CA GLU A 13 20.61 -1.62 -0.47
C GLU A 13 20.06 -2.91 0.15
N GLU A 14 20.82 -4.00 0.02
CA GLU A 14 20.49 -5.25 0.72
C GLU A 14 20.56 -5.01 2.23
N GLY A 15 19.59 -5.57 2.95
CA GLY A 15 19.57 -5.42 4.38
C GLY A 15 18.31 -5.97 5.01
N THR A 16 18.40 -6.23 6.31
CA THR A 16 17.26 -6.64 7.13
C THR A 16 17.00 -5.57 8.17
N GLN A 17 15.73 -5.20 8.31
CA GLN A 17 15.27 -4.26 9.34
C GLN A 17 14.06 -4.83 10.08
N MET A 18 13.94 -4.44 11.34
CA MET A 18 12.80 -4.79 12.19
C MET A 18 11.88 -3.58 12.30
N LEU A 19 10.63 -3.73 11.87
CA LEU A 19 9.62 -2.68 11.96
C LEU A 19 8.50 -3.08 12.91
N ARG A 20 7.90 -2.07 13.53
CA ARG A 20 6.65 -2.24 14.26
C ARG A 20 5.52 -2.39 13.23
N ALA A 21 4.79 -3.49 13.33
CA ALA A 21 3.60 -3.76 12.54
C ALA A 21 2.35 -3.81 13.42
N ILE A 22 1.19 -3.59 12.81
CA ILE A 22 -0.11 -3.73 13.46
C ILE A 22 -0.84 -4.98 12.93
N TYR A 23 -1.73 -5.52 13.76
CA TYR A 23 -2.69 -6.54 13.36
C TYR A 23 -3.93 -6.46 14.26
N TRP A 24 -5.03 -7.07 13.82
CA TRP A 24 -6.24 -7.16 14.62
C TRP A 24 -6.38 -8.54 15.24
N ASP A 25 -6.45 -8.59 16.57
CA ASP A 25 -6.72 -9.81 17.31
C ASP A 25 -8.21 -10.11 17.27
N ILE A 26 -8.57 -11.08 16.44
CA ILE A 26 -9.95 -11.54 16.26
C ILE A 26 -10.38 -12.58 17.30
N SER A 27 -9.47 -13.02 18.17
CA SER A 27 -9.79 -13.98 19.24
C SER A 27 -10.52 -13.32 20.41
N VAL A 28 -10.34 -12.00 20.58
CA VAL A 28 -11.00 -11.18 21.61
C VAL A 28 -12.25 -10.48 21.06
N LYS A 29 -13.22 -10.20 21.95
CA LYS A 29 -14.49 -9.52 21.61
C LYS A 29 -14.72 -8.31 22.53
N PRO A 30 -14.75 -7.06 22.00
CA PRO A 30 -14.52 -6.70 20.59
C PRO A 30 -13.09 -7.00 20.14
N SER A 31 -12.86 -7.14 18.83
CA SER A 31 -11.50 -7.28 18.29
C SER A 31 -10.64 -6.09 18.67
N GLU A 32 -9.36 -6.34 18.95
CA GLU A 32 -8.42 -5.33 19.40
C GLU A 32 -7.26 -5.17 18.42
N GLN A 33 -6.86 -3.93 18.17
CA GLN A 33 -5.64 -3.66 17.43
C GLN A 33 -4.43 -3.90 18.35
N LYS A 34 -3.53 -4.78 17.93
CA LYS A 34 -2.28 -5.08 18.62
C LYS A 34 -1.11 -4.75 17.71
N THR A 35 0.08 -4.69 18.32
CA THR A 35 1.32 -4.50 17.57
C THR A 35 2.24 -5.70 17.72
N THR A 36 3.07 -5.91 16.71
CA THR A 36 4.07 -6.97 16.66
C THR A 36 5.32 -6.44 15.96
N THR A 37 6.35 -7.28 15.89
CA THR A 37 7.58 -6.97 15.15
C THR A 37 7.56 -7.76 13.85
N LEU A 38 7.83 -7.05 12.75
CA LEU A 38 7.93 -7.60 11.41
C LEU A 38 9.37 -7.44 10.93
N GLN A 39 9.93 -8.52 10.41
CA GLN A 39 11.21 -8.49 9.74
C GLN A 39 10.99 -8.19 8.25
N ILE A 40 11.69 -7.19 7.74
CA ILE A 40 11.69 -6.83 6.33
C ILE A 40 13.10 -6.97 5.78
N THR A 41 13.26 -7.79 4.75
CA THR A 41 14.54 -8.05 4.11
C THR A 41 14.49 -7.59 2.66
N PHE A 42 15.37 -6.66 2.29
CA PHE A 42 15.65 -6.27 0.91
C PHE A 42 16.72 -7.21 0.38
N THR A 43 16.47 -7.88 -0.74
CA THR A 43 17.38 -8.88 -1.31
C THR A 43 18.10 -8.36 -2.55
N ASN A 44 19.19 -9.04 -2.96
CA ASN A 44 19.88 -8.77 -4.22
C ASN A 44 19.03 -9.08 -5.47
N ASN A 45 17.94 -9.84 -5.31
CA ASN A 45 16.99 -10.13 -6.39
C ASN A 45 15.94 -9.03 -6.55
N GLN A 46 16.12 -7.86 -5.92
CA GLN A 46 15.16 -6.75 -5.94
C GLN A 46 13.82 -7.15 -5.31
N GLU A 47 13.87 -8.02 -4.29
CA GLU A 47 12.68 -8.44 -3.57
C GLU A 47 12.61 -7.78 -2.20
N ILE A 48 11.39 -7.52 -1.74
CA ILE A 48 11.08 -7.22 -0.35
C ILE A 48 10.41 -8.45 0.25
N GLN A 49 11.09 -9.08 1.21
CA GLN A 49 10.55 -10.21 1.95
C GLN A 49 10.05 -9.75 3.31
N TYR A 50 8.78 -10.00 3.57
CA TYR A 50 8.12 -9.75 4.86
C TYR A 50 8.05 -11.07 5.61
N SER A 51 8.60 -11.12 6.81
CA SER A 51 8.57 -12.33 7.65
C SER A 51 8.28 -12.01 9.11
N ARG A 52 7.67 -12.97 9.80
CA ARG A 52 7.34 -12.90 11.22
C ARG A 52 7.57 -14.26 11.84
N ASP A 53 8.24 -14.29 12.99
CA ASP A 53 8.52 -15.51 13.74
C ASP A 53 9.16 -16.61 12.86
N GLY A 54 10.08 -16.20 11.96
CA GLY A 54 10.77 -17.08 11.00
C GLY A 54 9.96 -17.50 9.77
N SER A 55 8.67 -17.16 9.70
CA SER A 55 7.80 -17.49 8.58
C SER A 55 7.68 -16.34 7.59
N ILE A 56 7.90 -16.62 6.29
CA ILE A 56 7.69 -15.63 5.22
C ILE A 56 6.18 -15.45 5.01
N LEU A 57 5.72 -14.21 5.11
CA LEU A 57 4.33 -13.81 4.90
C LEU A 57 4.09 -13.34 3.46
N ARG A 58 5.07 -12.68 2.85
CA ARG A 58 4.97 -12.08 1.53
C ARG A 58 6.35 -11.82 0.93
N VAL A 59 6.43 -11.92 -0.39
CA VAL A 59 7.58 -11.50 -1.20
C VAL A 59 7.06 -10.61 -2.32
N ASP A 60 7.57 -9.39 -2.40
CA ASP A 60 7.28 -8.45 -3.49
C ASP A 60 8.51 -8.25 -4.37
N LEU A 61 8.36 -8.45 -5.67
CA LEU A 61 9.37 -8.06 -6.66
C LEU A 61 9.24 -6.57 -6.96
N ILE A 62 10.35 -5.83 -6.86
CA ILE A 62 10.42 -4.38 -7.08
C ILE A 62 11.01 -4.10 -8.45
N GLU A 63 10.12 -3.77 -9.39
CA GLU A 63 10.48 -3.51 -10.79
C GLU A 63 11.22 -2.17 -10.98
N ASP A 64 10.90 -1.16 -10.16
CA ASP A 64 11.51 0.18 -10.20
C ASP A 64 12.30 0.44 -8.92
N ILE A 65 13.56 0.02 -8.92
CA ILE A 65 14.50 0.23 -7.81
C ILE A 65 14.99 1.69 -7.69
N SER A 66 14.62 2.58 -8.61
CA SER A 66 14.99 4.00 -8.54
C SER A 66 14.07 4.79 -7.61
N ARG A 67 12.90 4.23 -7.29
CA ARG A 67 11.91 4.79 -6.38
C ARG A 67 11.92 4.00 -5.07
N LYS A 68 11.77 4.73 -3.96
CA LYS A 68 11.60 4.08 -2.66
C LYS A 68 10.33 3.23 -2.68
N PRO A 69 10.41 1.91 -2.41
CA PRO A 69 9.23 1.07 -2.39
C PRO A 69 8.32 1.44 -1.22
N GLU A 70 7.02 1.22 -1.41
CA GLU A 70 6.04 1.32 -0.33
C GLU A 70 6.19 0.12 0.60
N ILE A 71 6.36 0.39 1.89
CA ILE A 71 6.53 -0.64 2.92
C ILE A 71 5.23 -0.77 3.70
N LEU A 72 4.64 -1.96 3.68
CA LEU A 72 3.43 -2.25 4.45
C LEU A 72 3.79 -2.57 5.90
N THR A 73 3.03 -2.01 6.84
CA THR A 73 3.16 -2.21 8.30
C THR A 73 1.92 -2.86 8.91
N ASN A 74 0.92 -3.20 8.09
CA ASN A 74 -0.30 -3.85 8.52
C ASN A 74 -0.32 -5.31 8.07
N LEU A 75 -0.37 -6.25 9.01
CA LEU A 75 -0.29 -7.69 8.72
C LEU A 75 -1.42 -8.19 7.83
N ASP A 76 -2.65 -7.69 8.00
CA ASP A 76 -3.78 -8.05 7.15
C ASP A 76 -3.51 -7.65 5.70
N GLN A 77 -2.98 -6.44 5.48
CA GLN A 77 -2.63 -5.97 4.13
C GLN A 77 -1.46 -6.75 3.54
N ILE A 78 -0.41 -7.01 4.34
CA ILE A 78 0.75 -7.80 3.91
C ILE A 78 0.28 -9.16 3.38
N GLN A 79 -0.64 -9.83 4.08
CA GLN A 79 -1.09 -11.17 3.70
C GLN A 79 -2.08 -11.16 2.53
N ASN A 80 -2.94 -10.15 2.42
CA ASN A 80 -4.12 -10.22 1.55
C ASN A 80 -4.11 -9.26 0.37
N LEU A 81 -3.44 -8.11 0.46
CA LEU A 81 -3.48 -7.06 -0.56
C LEU A 81 -2.45 -7.35 -1.66
N LYS A 82 -2.88 -7.40 -2.92
CA LYS A 82 -1.97 -7.41 -4.08
C LYS A 82 -2.41 -6.38 -5.12
N TRP A 83 -1.44 -5.76 -5.77
CA TRP A 83 -1.68 -4.80 -6.85
C TRP A 83 -1.38 -5.44 -8.22
N TRP A 84 -2.24 -5.13 -9.19
CA TRP A 84 -2.14 -5.64 -10.55
C TRP A 84 -2.28 -4.50 -11.54
N GLY A 85 -1.41 -4.47 -12.54
CA GLY A 85 -1.46 -3.50 -13.62
C GLY A 85 -0.36 -3.77 -14.64
N GLN A 86 -0.11 -2.78 -15.49
CA GLN A 86 0.85 -2.90 -16.56
C GLN A 86 2.10 -2.09 -16.25
N TYR A 87 3.24 -2.60 -16.71
CA TYR A 87 4.51 -1.91 -16.72
C TYR A 87 4.86 -1.50 -18.15
N GLY A 88 5.31 -0.25 -18.30
CA GLY A 88 5.74 0.31 -19.56
C GLY A 88 7.25 0.17 -19.77
N LYS A 89 7.82 1.05 -20.60
CA LYS A 89 9.28 1.14 -20.74
C LYS A 89 9.90 1.50 -19.39
N LEU A 90 11.14 1.06 -19.16
CA LEU A 90 11.89 1.37 -17.93
C LEU A 90 11.14 0.98 -16.63
N ASN A 91 10.31 -0.07 -16.67
CA ASN A 91 9.60 -0.60 -15.49
C ASN A 91 8.71 0.41 -14.75
N GLN A 92 8.27 1.49 -15.43
CA GLN A 92 7.29 2.41 -14.85
C GLN A 92 5.87 1.84 -14.93
N LYS A 93 5.08 2.04 -13.88
CA LYS A 93 3.66 1.68 -13.88
C LYS A 93 2.91 2.49 -14.95
N VAL A 94 2.08 1.85 -15.77
CA VAL A 94 1.27 2.50 -16.82
C VAL A 94 -0.14 1.92 -16.86
N GLY A 95 -1.08 2.69 -17.41
CA GLY A 95 -2.44 2.22 -17.67
C GLY A 95 -3.25 1.96 -16.39
N LYS A 96 -4.22 1.05 -16.47
CA LYS A 96 -5.10 0.73 -15.35
C LYS A 96 -4.41 -0.16 -14.33
N TRP A 97 -4.55 0.19 -13.07
CA TRP A 97 -4.11 -0.59 -11.92
C TRP A 97 -5.28 -0.85 -10.98
N THR A 98 -5.31 -2.06 -10.44
CA THR A 98 -6.37 -2.55 -9.54
C THR A 98 -5.77 -3.34 -8.40
N ALA A 99 -6.52 -3.52 -7.32
CA ALA A 99 -6.11 -4.33 -6.19
C ALA A 99 -6.95 -5.61 -6.06
N THR A 100 -6.36 -6.65 -5.49
CA THR A 100 -7.06 -7.83 -5.00
C THR A 100 -6.87 -7.96 -3.49
N TRP A 101 -7.91 -8.40 -2.79
CA TRP A 101 -7.88 -8.75 -1.38
C TRP A 101 -8.19 -10.24 -1.22
N ASN A 102 -7.27 -11.02 -0.67
CA ASN A 102 -7.42 -12.48 -0.52
C ASN A 102 -7.82 -13.16 -1.85
N GLY A 103 -7.16 -12.76 -2.94
CA GLY A 103 -7.43 -13.25 -4.29
C GLY A 103 -8.66 -12.67 -4.99
N ALA A 104 -9.57 -11.99 -4.29
CA ALA A 104 -10.74 -11.37 -4.89
C ALA A 104 -10.44 -9.95 -5.38
N THR A 105 -10.82 -9.62 -6.63
CA THR A 105 -10.67 -8.25 -7.16
C THR A 105 -11.52 -7.27 -6.36
N MET A 106 -10.87 -6.20 -5.90
CA MET A 106 -11.52 -5.12 -5.17
C MET A 106 -12.13 -4.15 -6.18
N LYS A 107 -13.46 -4.06 -6.20
CA LYS A 107 -14.16 -3.10 -7.05
C LYS A 107 -13.80 -1.68 -6.59
N ASN A 108 -13.54 -0.80 -7.56
CA ASN A 108 -13.23 0.61 -7.33
C ASN A 108 -11.94 0.90 -6.55
N VAL A 109 -11.04 -0.06 -6.34
CA VAL A 109 -9.71 0.21 -5.76
C VAL A 109 -8.66 0.25 -6.88
N GLY A 110 -7.83 1.29 -6.86
CA GLY A 110 -6.83 1.60 -7.87
C GLY A 110 -7.14 2.85 -8.68
N GLY A 111 -6.60 2.92 -9.88
CA GLY A 111 -6.67 4.09 -10.73
C GLY A 111 -5.85 3.90 -12.00
N TYR A 112 -5.48 5.02 -12.64
CA TYR A 112 -4.71 5.00 -13.88
C TYR A 112 -3.36 5.68 -13.71
N TYR A 113 -2.33 5.11 -14.31
CA TYR A 113 -1.03 5.75 -14.50
C TYR A 113 -0.88 6.24 -15.95
N SER A 114 -0.25 7.39 -16.12
CA SER A 114 0.19 7.92 -17.41
C SER A 114 1.30 7.05 -18.00
N ASN A 115 1.60 7.25 -19.29
CA ASN A 115 2.76 6.62 -19.93
C ASN A 115 4.11 7.05 -19.34
N THR A 116 4.14 8.08 -18.50
CA THR A 116 5.34 8.56 -17.79
C THR A 116 5.41 8.10 -16.33
N GLY A 117 4.49 7.23 -15.88
CA GLY A 117 4.51 6.68 -14.52
C GLY A 117 3.93 7.58 -13.43
N ASN A 118 3.14 8.59 -13.80
CA ASN A 118 2.44 9.47 -12.86
C ASN A 118 0.99 9.00 -12.70
N LYS A 119 0.43 9.07 -11.49
CA LYS A 119 -1.01 8.80 -11.28
C LYS A 119 -1.83 9.81 -12.09
N GLN A 120 -3.00 9.39 -12.55
CA GLN A 120 -3.92 10.22 -13.35
C GLN A 120 -5.33 10.13 -12.78
N GLY A 121 -5.96 11.30 -12.63
CA GLY A 121 -7.33 11.42 -12.16
C GLY A 121 -7.50 10.85 -10.75
N GLN A 122 -8.61 10.15 -10.55
CA GLN A 122 -8.95 9.59 -9.25
C GLN A 122 -8.16 8.31 -8.96
N TRP A 123 -7.42 8.31 -7.85
CA TRP A 123 -6.77 7.11 -7.34
C TRP A 123 -7.38 6.71 -6.00
N ILE A 124 -7.86 5.48 -5.91
CA ILE A 124 -8.51 4.94 -4.72
C ILE A 124 -7.56 3.94 -4.05
N THR A 125 -7.04 4.28 -2.87
CA THR A 125 -6.17 3.42 -2.05
C THR A 125 -6.94 2.86 -0.85
N LEU A 126 -6.43 1.81 -0.22
CA LEU A 126 -6.89 1.45 1.13
C LEU A 126 -6.24 2.39 2.16
N ILE A 127 -6.95 2.66 3.25
CA ILE A 127 -6.29 3.29 4.42
C ILE A 127 -5.21 2.37 4.99
N GLU A 128 -4.17 2.93 5.58
CA GLU A 128 -3.02 2.20 6.13
C GLU A 128 -3.45 1.05 7.09
N ASN A 129 -4.47 1.30 7.91
CA ASN A 129 -4.93 0.36 8.92
C ASN A 129 -6.13 -0.49 8.49
N TYR A 130 -6.39 -0.60 7.18
CA TYR A 130 -7.51 -1.40 6.67
C TYR A 130 -7.33 -2.88 7.05
N TRP A 131 -8.42 -3.50 7.50
CA TRP A 131 -8.50 -4.93 7.80
C TRP A 131 -9.89 -5.44 7.47
N SER A 132 -10.01 -6.76 7.25
CA SER A 132 -11.20 -7.37 6.63
C SER A 132 -12.51 -7.15 7.40
N GLN A 133 -12.48 -6.93 8.72
CA GLN A 133 -13.68 -6.67 9.53
C GLN A 133 -13.94 -5.19 9.84
N ALA A 134 -13.08 -4.27 9.37
CA ALA A 134 -13.30 -2.81 9.50
C ALA A 134 -14.65 -2.36 8.90
N LEU A 135 -15.19 -3.15 7.96
CA LEU A 135 -16.41 -2.86 7.21
C LEU A 135 -17.68 -2.81 8.05
N ARG A 136 -17.67 -3.29 9.29
CA ARG A 136 -18.91 -3.44 10.06
C ARG A 136 -19.37 -2.20 10.82
N LYS A 137 -18.63 -1.09 10.81
CA LYS A 137 -19.04 0.10 11.57
C LYS A 137 -18.84 1.40 10.80
N GLU A 138 -19.99 2.01 10.53
CA GLU A 138 -20.24 3.44 10.33
C GLU A 138 -19.83 4.11 9.01
N LYS A 139 -20.63 5.13 8.68
CA LYS A 139 -20.58 6.01 7.52
C LYS A 139 -20.23 7.40 8.03
N GLN A 140 -19.01 7.88 7.81
CA GLN A 140 -18.63 9.27 8.02
C GLN A 140 -17.75 9.73 6.86
N ILE A 141 -18.17 10.81 6.21
CA ILE A 141 -17.42 11.50 5.16
C ILE A 141 -16.65 12.61 5.87
N TYR A 142 -15.32 12.59 5.78
CA TYR A 142 -14.48 13.70 6.20
C TYR A 142 -13.95 14.41 4.95
N GLU A 143 -14.41 15.63 4.70
CA GLU A 143 -13.85 16.52 3.70
C GLU A 143 -12.78 17.39 4.37
N SER A 144 -11.52 17.22 3.98
CA SER A 144 -10.44 18.13 4.36
C SER A 144 -10.32 19.23 3.31
N ASN A 145 -10.51 20.49 3.72
CA ASN A 145 -10.40 21.70 2.89
C ASN A 145 -8.93 22.06 2.57
N GLN A 146 -8.22 21.18 1.86
CA GLN A 146 -6.91 21.46 1.27
C GLN A 146 -6.90 21.01 -0.21
N PRO A 147 -6.11 21.67 -1.09
CA PRO A 147 -6.10 21.41 -2.53
C PRO A 147 -5.60 20.01 -2.94
N GLN A 148 -5.20 19.17 -1.97
CA GLN A 148 -4.95 17.74 -2.08
C GLN A 148 -5.91 17.00 -1.13
N SER A 149 -7.19 16.99 -1.43
CA SER A 149 -8.19 16.43 -0.51
C SER A 149 -8.13 14.90 -0.50
N ILE A 150 -7.80 14.36 0.68
CA ILE A 150 -8.00 12.95 1.01
C ILE A 150 -9.48 12.78 1.33
N ILE A 151 -10.22 12.09 0.47
CA ILE A 151 -11.60 11.67 0.79
C ILE A 151 -11.54 10.25 1.29
N THR A 152 -11.87 10.06 2.57
CA THR A 152 -12.08 8.73 3.13
C THR A 152 -13.49 8.28 2.79
N ILE A 153 -13.66 7.32 1.88
CA ILE A 153 -14.97 6.74 1.55
C ILE A 153 -15.11 5.39 2.23
N LEU A 154 -16.22 5.24 2.96
CA LEU A 154 -16.67 3.98 3.55
C LEU A 154 -17.73 3.41 2.61
N PHE A 155 -17.36 2.40 1.82
CA PHE A 155 -18.35 1.67 1.04
C PHE A 155 -19.12 0.74 1.98
N PRO A 156 -20.48 0.78 2.00
CA PRO A 156 -21.31 -0.01 2.91
C PRO A 156 -20.98 -1.51 2.91
N ASP A 157 -20.40 -2.01 1.82
CA ASP A 157 -20.16 -3.43 1.62
C ASP A 157 -18.72 -3.77 1.22
N GLN A 158 -17.80 -2.80 1.06
CA GLN A 158 -16.56 -3.08 0.32
C GLN A 158 -15.26 -2.63 0.99
N PHE A 159 -14.90 -1.35 1.18
CA PHE A 159 -13.58 -0.98 1.73
C PHE A 159 -13.61 0.40 2.39
N VAL A 160 -12.67 0.66 3.31
CA VAL A 160 -12.30 2.03 3.70
C VAL A 160 -11.19 2.48 2.77
N VAL A 161 -11.47 3.48 1.96
CA VAL A 161 -10.54 3.93 0.93
C VAL A 161 -10.17 5.40 1.10
N GLN A 162 -8.96 5.76 0.70
CA GLN A 162 -8.51 7.13 0.56
C GLN A 162 -8.45 7.49 -0.93
N ILE A 163 -9.01 8.64 -1.28
CA ILE A 163 -8.93 9.19 -2.64
C ILE A 163 -7.82 10.24 -2.70
N GLU A 164 -6.91 10.09 -3.66
CA GLU A 164 -5.99 11.15 -4.06
C GLU A 164 -6.50 11.76 -5.37
N MET A 165 -6.68 13.09 -5.39
CA MET A 165 -6.97 13.87 -6.60
C MET A 165 -5.70 14.62 -7.03
N GLN A 166 -5.26 14.41 -8.27
CA GLN A 166 -4.10 15.07 -8.88
C GLN A 166 -4.51 16.02 -10.00
#